data_AF-A0AAE2C1D7-F1
#
_entry.id   AF-A0AAE2C1D7-F1
#
_cell.length_a   1.000
_cell.length_b   1.000
_cell.length_c   1.000
_cell.angle_alpha   90.00
_cell.angle_beta   90.00
_cell.angle_gamma   90.00
#
_symmetry.space_group_name_H-M   'P 1'
#
loop_
_entity.id
_entity.type
_entity.pdbx_description
1 polymer ?
#
loop_
_entity_poly.entity_id
_entity_poly.type
_entity_poly.pdbx_seq_one_letter_code
_entity_poly.pdbx_strand_id
1 'polypeptide(L)'
;MPGLTIGDTLPDLELETTHGKLQLHDFVANNSSSFTIIFSHPGDFTPVCTTELGMMAAYADIEAYNKGHRVNYPIAADPTRRIIKQLNMVDPDEKDSSGQQTPSRALHIVGPDKKIKLSFLYPASTGRNMDEVLRVVDSLQKAAQHKIATPANWKPGIL
;
A
#
# COMPACT_ATOMS: atom_id res chain seq x y z
N MET A 1 12.42 -14.54 8.45
CA MET A 1 13.14 -13.26 8.25
C MET A 1 12.52 -12.25 9.19
N PRO A 2 13.29 -11.38 9.87
CA PRO A 2 12.70 -10.25 10.57
C PRO A 2 11.83 -9.45 9.58
N GLY A 3 10.72 -8.89 10.05
CA GLY A 3 9.81 -8.11 9.20
C GLY A 3 10.51 -6.90 8.58
N LEU A 4 9.94 -6.38 7.49
CA LEU A 4 10.46 -5.17 6.85
C LEU A 4 10.34 -3.95 7.78
N THR A 5 11.39 -3.14 7.86
CA THR A 5 11.47 -1.95 8.71
C THR A 5 11.71 -0.67 7.90
N ILE A 6 11.59 0.49 8.55
CA ILE A 6 11.86 1.78 7.91
C ILE A 6 13.34 1.83 7.50
N GLY A 7 13.60 2.19 6.25
CA GLY A 7 14.94 2.28 5.67
C GLY A 7 15.39 1.03 4.90
N ASP A 8 14.70 -0.10 5.08
CA ASP A 8 14.97 -1.31 4.31
C ASP A 8 14.63 -1.09 2.83
N THR A 9 15.45 -1.67 1.96
CA THR A 9 15.15 -1.72 0.53
C THR A 9 14.03 -2.72 0.29
N LEU A 10 12.99 -2.27 -0.40
CA LEU A 10 11.89 -3.11 -0.82
C LEU A 10 12.42 -4.33 -1.61
N PRO A 11 11.93 -5.56 -1.39
CA PRO A 11 12.30 -6.70 -2.21
C PRO A 11 11.99 -6.45 -3.68
N ASP A 12 12.90 -6.83 -4.58
CA ASP A 12 12.64 -6.73 -6.01
C ASP A 12 11.89 -7.97 -6.49
N LEU A 13 10.61 -7.78 -6.86
CA LEU A 13 9.67 -8.86 -7.17
C LEU A 13 9.13 -8.70 -8.60
N GLU A 14 9.12 -9.80 -9.34
CA GLU A 14 8.31 -9.91 -10.57
C GLU A 14 6.86 -10.22 -10.17
N LEU A 15 5.93 -9.35 -10.59
CA LEU A 15 4.52 -9.40 -10.25
C LEU A 15 3.67 -9.60 -11.51
N GLU A 16 2.73 -10.54 -11.45
CA GLU A 16 1.64 -10.64 -12.41
C GLU A 16 0.49 -9.74 -11.94
N THR A 17 0.11 -8.76 -12.77
CA THR A 17 -0.89 -7.75 -12.38
C THR A 17 -2.01 -7.64 -13.40
N THR A 18 -3.07 -6.92 -13.02
CA THR A 18 -4.16 -6.52 -13.94
C THR A 18 -3.69 -5.71 -15.15
N HIS A 19 -2.48 -5.15 -15.11
CA HIS A 19 -1.87 -4.38 -16.20
C HIS A 19 -0.72 -5.14 -16.89
N GLY A 20 -0.62 -6.44 -16.65
CA GLY A 20 0.45 -7.31 -17.16
C GLY A 20 1.60 -7.50 -16.16
N LYS A 21 2.71 -8.04 -16.66
CA LYS A 21 3.92 -8.28 -15.87
C LYS A 21 4.58 -6.96 -15.47
N LEU A 22 5.02 -6.89 -14.23
CA LEU A 22 5.64 -5.72 -13.65
C LEU A 22 6.83 -6.12 -12.77
N GLN A 23 7.96 -5.44 -12.96
CA GLN A 23 9.09 -5.52 -12.04
C GLN A 23 8.94 -4.43 -10.98
N LEU A 24 8.95 -4.80 -9.71
CA LEU A 24 8.58 -3.89 -8.62
C LEU A 24 9.55 -2.71 -8.49
N HIS A 25 10.86 -2.94 -8.62
CA HIS A 25 11.85 -1.85 -8.58
C HIS A 25 11.74 -0.89 -9.76
N ASP A 26 11.37 -1.39 -10.94
CA ASP A 26 11.18 -0.56 -12.13
C ASP A 26 9.92 0.28 -12.01
N PHE A 27 8.84 -0.29 -11.48
CA PHE A 27 7.61 0.46 -11.20
C PHE A 27 7.84 1.61 -10.22
N VAL A 28 8.61 1.37 -9.16
CA VAL A 28 9.00 2.42 -8.20
C VAL A 28 9.95 3.43 -8.86
N ALA A 29 10.92 2.98 -9.67
CA ALA A 29 11.92 3.85 -10.30
C ALA A 29 11.34 4.77 -11.37
N ASN A 30 10.42 4.26 -12.20
CA ASN A 30 9.78 5.00 -13.28
C ASN A 30 8.93 6.17 -12.77
N ASN A 31 8.62 6.15 -11.48
CA ASN A 31 7.95 7.19 -10.72
C ASN A 31 8.96 8.02 -9.89
N SER A 32 10.06 8.49 -10.52
CA SER A 32 11.25 9.00 -9.82
C SER A 32 11.01 10.24 -8.93
N SER A 33 9.89 10.93 -9.13
CA SER A 33 9.47 12.12 -8.38
C SER A 33 8.30 11.86 -7.41
N SER A 34 7.81 10.62 -7.29
CA SER A 34 6.68 10.29 -6.42
C SER A 34 6.99 9.11 -5.49
N PHE A 35 6.25 9.06 -4.38
CA PHE A 35 6.26 7.92 -3.48
C PHE A 35 5.32 6.86 -4.02
N THR A 36 5.68 5.59 -3.87
CA THR A 36 4.83 4.45 -4.23
C THR A 36 4.17 3.89 -2.99
N ILE A 37 2.85 3.68 -3.05
CA ILE A 37 2.09 3.02 -1.99
C ILE A 37 1.84 1.57 -2.43
N ILE A 38 2.26 0.62 -1.60
CA ILE A 38 1.98 -0.81 -1.79
C ILE A 38 1.11 -1.23 -0.63
N PHE A 39 -0.02 -1.87 -0.91
CA PHE A 39 -0.91 -2.33 0.16
C PHE A 39 -1.51 -3.68 -0.16
N SER A 40 -1.77 -4.46 0.88
CA SER A 40 -2.47 -5.74 0.80
C SER A 40 -3.90 -5.62 1.30
N HIS A 41 -4.72 -6.57 0.91
CA HIS A 41 -6.04 -6.76 1.48
C HIS A 41 -6.38 -8.27 1.54
N PRO A 42 -7.17 -8.72 2.53
CA PRO A 42 -7.37 -10.16 2.77
C PRO A 42 -8.11 -10.92 1.65
N GLY A 43 -8.94 -10.23 0.87
CA GLY A 43 -9.65 -10.83 -0.26
C GLY A 43 -10.36 -9.78 -1.13
N ASP A 44 -10.61 -10.15 -2.38
CA ASP A 44 -11.45 -9.38 -3.31
C ASP A 44 -12.90 -9.41 -2.81
N PHE A 45 -13.64 -8.30 -3.00
CA PHE A 45 -15.09 -8.21 -2.71
C PHE A 45 -15.53 -8.30 -1.24
N THR A 46 -14.64 -8.11 -0.26
CA THR A 46 -15.08 -7.90 1.14
C THR A 46 -15.49 -6.42 1.33
N PRO A 47 -16.58 -6.13 2.08
CA PRO A 47 -17.17 -4.78 2.15
C PRO A 47 -16.20 -3.69 2.62
N VAL A 48 -15.21 -4.05 3.45
CA VAL A 48 -14.16 -3.13 3.92
C VAL A 48 -13.08 -2.91 2.87
N CYS A 49 -12.70 -3.94 2.10
CA CYS A 49 -11.76 -3.76 0.99
C CYS A 49 -12.34 -2.84 -0.09
N THR A 50 -13.64 -2.97 -0.40
CA THR A 50 -14.32 -2.15 -1.41
C THR A 50 -14.38 -0.68 -1.02
N THR A 51 -14.54 -0.35 0.27
CA THR A 51 -14.51 1.05 0.73
C THR A 51 -13.08 1.61 0.76
N GLU A 52 -12.08 0.83 1.13
CA GLU A 52 -10.67 1.26 1.12
C GLU A 52 -10.14 1.45 -0.30
N LEU A 53 -10.43 0.50 -1.21
CA LEU A 53 -10.12 0.61 -2.63
C LEU A 53 -10.90 1.76 -3.27
N GLY A 54 -12.17 1.93 -2.88
CA GLY A 54 -13.02 3.03 -3.33
C GLY A 54 -12.59 4.40 -2.79
N MET A 55 -11.97 4.50 -1.61
CA MET A 55 -11.36 5.75 -1.11
C MET A 55 -10.02 6.02 -1.79
N MET A 56 -9.13 5.02 -1.90
CA MET A 56 -7.87 5.14 -2.66
C MET A 56 -8.15 5.58 -4.10
N ALA A 57 -9.18 5.00 -4.70
CA ALA A 57 -9.64 5.38 -6.01
C ALA A 57 -10.50 6.66 -5.99
N ALA A 58 -11.19 7.06 -4.92
CA ALA A 58 -11.78 8.40 -4.87
C ALA A 58 -10.71 9.52 -4.95
N TYR A 59 -9.49 9.24 -4.46
CA TYR A 59 -8.33 10.14 -4.59
C TYR A 59 -7.55 9.97 -5.90
N ALA A 60 -7.49 8.76 -6.44
CA ALA A 60 -7.02 8.46 -7.78
C ALA A 60 -8.20 7.92 -8.56
N ASP A 61 -9.12 8.83 -8.94
CA ASP A 61 -10.45 8.61 -9.54
C ASP A 61 -10.77 7.12 -9.75
N ILE A 62 -11.83 6.54 -9.09
CA ILE A 62 -12.87 5.60 -9.60
C ILE A 62 -13.48 4.45 -8.66
N GLU A 63 -14.77 4.10 -8.87
CA GLU A 63 -15.51 2.78 -8.73
C GLU A 63 -14.89 1.42 -8.36
N ALA A 64 -15.59 0.83 -7.37
CA ALA A 64 -16.25 -0.48 -7.54
C ALA A 64 -17.71 -0.50 -7.04
N TYR A 65 -18.31 0.67 -6.76
CA TYR A 65 -19.70 0.78 -6.24
C TYR A 65 -20.57 1.85 -6.94
N ASN A 66 -20.10 2.45 -8.05
CA ASN A 66 -20.70 3.66 -8.63
C ASN A 66 -20.74 3.75 -10.18
N LYS A 67 -20.84 2.65 -10.96
CA LYS A 67 -20.99 2.60 -12.45
C LYS A 67 -20.59 3.87 -13.28
N GLY A 68 -19.47 3.85 -14.02
CA GLY A 68 -18.91 5.07 -14.66
C GLY A 68 -17.40 5.41 -14.51
N HIS A 69 -16.55 4.62 -13.87
CA HIS A 69 -15.24 5.06 -13.40
C HIS A 69 -14.24 3.82 -13.56
N ARG A 70 -12.94 3.97 -13.92
CA ARG A 70 -11.85 2.94 -14.07
C ARG A 70 -10.69 2.93 -13.02
N VAL A 71 -10.43 1.79 -12.34
CA VAL A 71 -9.30 1.64 -11.39
C VAL A 71 -7.97 1.74 -12.14
N ASN A 72 -7.17 2.77 -11.84
CA ASN A 72 -5.97 3.12 -12.61
C ASN A 72 -4.64 2.68 -11.96
N TYR A 73 -4.68 1.76 -10.99
CA TYR A 73 -3.47 1.18 -10.38
C TYR A 73 -3.42 -0.35 -10.57
N PRO A 74 -2.21 -0.94 -10.69
CA PRO A 74 -2.05 -2.37 -10.87
C PRO A 74 -2.38 -3.13 -9.59
N ILE A 75 -3.14 -4.22 -9.73
CA ILE A 75 -3.42 -5.16 -8.64
C ILE A 75 -2.65 -6.44 -8.94
N ALA A 76 -1.77 -6.85 -8.02
CA ALA A 76 -0.95 -8.05 -8.17
C ALA A 76 -1.63 -9.29 -7.59
N ALA A 77 -1.59 -10.41 -8.31
CA ALA A 77 -2.07 -11.69 -7.82
C ALA A 77 -0.97 -12.41 -7.02
N ASP A 78 -1.29 -12.91 -5.82
CA ASP A 78 -0.38 -13.73 -5.01
C ASP A 78 -1.02 -15.08 -4.59
N PRO A 79 -1.26 -16.00 -5.55
CA PRO A 79 -1.81 -17.32 -5.24
C PRO A 79 -0.85 -18.18 -4.42
N THR A 80 0.47 -17.94 -4.54
CA THR A 80 1.51 -18.72 -3.84
C THR A 80 1.79 -18.22 -2.42
N ARG A 81 1.17 -17.10 -2.01
CA ARG A 81 1.44 -16.40 -0.73
C ARG A 81 2.90 -16.01 -0.54
N ARG A 82 3.67 -15.92 -1.63
CA ARG A 82 5.11 -15.62 -1.59
C ARG A 82 5.32 -14.14 -1.41
N ILE A 83 4.56 -13.32 -2.14
CA ILE A 83 4.68 -11.87 -2.14
C ILE A 83 4.32 -11.33 -0.76
N ILE A 84 3.21 -11.76 -0.17
CA ILE A 84 2.80 -11.27 1.17
C ILE A 84 3.80 -11.64 2.27
N LYS A 85 4.47 -12.80 2.16
CA LYS A 85 5.51 -13.20 3.11
C LYS A 85 6.76 -12.35 2.94
N GLN A 86 7.18 -12.10 1.71
CA GLN A 86 8.36 -11.27 1.41
C GLN A 86 8.13 -9.80 1.77
N LEU A 87 6.90 -9.32 1.66
CA LEU A 87 6.52 -7.97 2.04
C LEU A 87 6.08 -7.85 3.51
N ASN A 88 6.18 -8.90 4.33
CA ASN A 88 5.74 -8.84 5.74
C ASN A 88 4.27 -8.37 5.91
N MET A 89 3.39 -8.81 5.01
CA MET A 89 1.98 -8.43 4.94
C MET A 89 1.04 -9.58 5.33
N VAL A 90 1.52 -10.56 6.10
CA VAL A 90 0.74 -11.75 6.48
C VAL A 90 -0.13 -11.45 7.69
N ASP A 91 -1.39 -11.86 7.65
CA ASP A 91 -2.25 -11.86 8.84
C ASP A 91 -1.93 -13.12 9.69
N PRO A 92 -1.59 -12.97 10.98
CA PRO A 92 -1.20 -14.12 11.82
C PRO A 92 -2.39 -15.04 12.13
N ASP A 93 -3.60 -14.48 12.21
CA ASP A 93 -4.78 -15.16 12.74
C ASP A 93 -5.72 -15.61 11.62
N GLU A 94 -5.77 -14.87 10.51
CA GLU A 94 -6.65 -15.18 9.38
C GLU A 94 -6.07 -16.24 8.43
N LYS A 95 -6.93 -17.20 8.08
CA LYS A 95 -6.62 -18.27 7.13
C LYS A 95 -7.76 -18.45 6.14
N ASP A 96 -7.42 -18.80 4.91
CA ASP A 96 -8.40 -19.17 3.90
C ASP A 96 -8.97 -20.58 4.15
N SER A 97 -9.94 -20.98 3.32
CA SER A 97 -10.59 -22.31 3.40
C SER A 97 -9.62 -23.48 3.23
N SER A 98 -8.42 -23.24 2.68
CA SER A 98 -7.35 -24.24 2.54
C SER A 98 -6.38 -24.23 3.73
N GLY A 99 -6.65 -23.40 4.76
CA GLY A 99 -5.81 -23.25 5.94
C GLY A 99 -4.55 -22.41 5.73
N GLN A 100 -4.40 -21.75 4.57
CA GLN A 100 -3.26 -20.88 4.31
C GLN A 100 -3.50 -19.49 4.85
N GLN A 101 -2.45 -18.86 5.38
CA GLN A 101 -2.53 -17.48 5.87
C GLN A 101 -2.91 -16.51 4.75
N THR A 102 -3.75 -15.55 5.09
CA THR A 102 -4.21 -14.51 4.16
C THR A 102 -3.39 -13.23 4.35
N PRO A 103 -3.46 -12.29 3.39
CA PRO A 103 -2.88 -10.98 3.57
C PRO A 103 -3.60 -10.21 4.69
N SER A 104 -2.84 -9.52 5.53
CA SER A 104 -3.35 -8.48 6.43
C SER A 104 -3.72 -7.20 5.65
N ARG A 105 -4.15 -6.14 6.33
CA ARG A 105 -4.34 -4.79 5.74
C ARG A 105 -3.08 -3.94 5.87
N ALA A 106 -1.94 -4.51 5.51
CA ALA A 106 -0.67 -3.82 5.54
C ALA A 106 -0.55 -2.81 4.39
N LEU A 107 0.19 -1.73 4.63
CA LEU A 107 0.55 -0.72 3.64
C LEU A 107 1.99 -0.26 3.89
N HIS A 108 2.79 -0.20 2.82
CA HIS A 108 4.12 0.39 2.81
C HIS A 108 4.13 1.61 1.90
N ILE A 109 4.68 2.71 2.39
CA ILE A 109 5.03 3.89 1.59
C ILE A 109 6.52 3.79 1.26
N VAL A 110 6.83 3.75 -0.03
CA VAL A 110 8.17 3.51 -0.55
C VAL A 110 8.64 4.75 -1.31
N GLY A 111 9.85 5.21 -1.00
CA GLY A 111 10.45 6.35 -1.70
C GLY A 111 10.99 5.97 -3.09
N PRO A 112 11.36 6.95 -3.93
CA PRO A 112 11.98 6.70 -5.23
C PRO A 112 13.35 5.99 -5.12
N ASP A 113 13.97 6.04 -3.93
CA ASP A 113 15.17 5.27 -3.56
C ASP A 113 14.88 3.80 -3.22
N LYS A 114 13.64 3.34 -3.45
CA LYS A 114 13.15 1.98 -3.19
C LYS A 114 13.16 1.59 -1.72
N LYS A 115 13.35 2.55 -0.82
CA LYS A 115 13.38 2.31 0.63
C LYS A 115 12.01 2.54 1.23
N ILE A 116 11.67 1.73 2.23
CA ILE A 116 10.47 1.90 3.03
C ILE A 116 10.61 3.16 3.88
N LYS A 117 9.61 4.04 3.79
CA LYS A 117 9.56 5.33 4.49
C LYS A 117 8.58 5.29 5.65
N LEU A 118 7.51 4.54 5.49
CA LEU A 118 6.49 4.33 6.52
C LEU A 118 5.77 3.01 6.24
N SER A 119 5.32 2.37 7.32
CA SER A 119 4.45 1.20 7.23
C SER A 119 3.27 1.32 8.18
N PHE A 120 2.11 0.89 7.71
CA PHE A 120 0.91 0.66 8.50
C PHE A 120 0.61 -0.82 8.49
N LEU A 121 0.43 -1.43 9.66
CA LEU A 121 0.11 -2.85 9.81
C LEU A 121 -1.22 -2.95 10.56
N TYR A 122 -2.28 -3.23 9.82
CA TYR A 122 -3.63 -3.41 10.35
C TYR A 122 -4.02 -4.89 10.20
N PRO A 123 -4.65 -5.51 11.22
CA PRO A 123 -5.24 -6.83 11.05
C PRO A 123 -6.41 -6.77 10.06
N ALA A 124 -6.80 -7.90 9.49
CA ALA A 124 -7.93 -8.00 8.56
C ALA A 124 -9.24 -7.42 9.11
N SER A 125 -9.42 -7.48 10.44
CA SER A 125 -10.59 -7.01 11.18
C SER A 125 -10.73 -5.48 11.25
N THR A 126 -9.66 -4.73 11.02
CA THR A 126 -9.65 -3.26 11.21
C THR A 126 -9.37 -2.53 9.90
N GLY A 127 -10.35 -1.78 9.40
CA GLY A 127 -10.17 -0.93 8.23
C GLY A 127 -9.13 0.18 8.46
N ARG A 128 -8.41 0.54 7.40
CA ARG A 128 -7.41 1.61 7.37
C ARG A 128 -8.06 2.98 7.41
N ASN A 129 -7.37 3.93 8.03
CA ASN A 129 -7.71 5.35 7.94
C ASN A 129 -6.99 5.95 6.71
N MET A 130 -7.73 6.15 5.62
CA MET A 130 -7.15 6.67 4.39
C MET A 130 -6.76 8.15 4.48
N ASP A 131 -7.45 8.94 5.30
CA ASP A 131 -7.06 10.33 5.54
C ASP A 131 -5.69 10.40 6.21
N GLU A 132 -5.39 9.46 7.11
CA GLU A 132 -4.07 9.35 7.72
C GLU A 132 -2.99 8.97 6.71
N VAL A 133 -3.29 8.03 5.80
CA VAL A 133 -2.37 7.64 4.71
C VAL A 133 -1.99 8.87 3.88
N LEU A 134 -2.96 9.69 3.47
CA LEU A 134 -2.69 10.89 2.68
C LEU A 134 -1.93 11.95 3.47
N ARG A 135 -2.31 12.17 4.73
CA ARG A 135 -1.64 13.12 5.63
C ARG A 135 -0.15 12.78 5.79
N VAL A 136 0.19 11.50 5.93
CA VAL A 136 1.60 11.10 6.05
C VAL A 136 2.34 11.13 4.72
N VAL A 137 1.68 10.87 3.58
CA VAL A 137 2.28 11.07 2.25
C VAL A 137 2.68 12.53 2.05
N ASP A 138 1.76 13.46 2.35
CA ASP A 138 2.05 14.90 2.28
C ASP A 138 3.19 15.31 3.22
N SER A 139 3.20 14.78 4.45
CA SER A 139 4.27 15.01 5.41
C SER A 139 5.62 14.52 4.89
N LEU A 140 5.69 13.29 4.37
CA LEU A 140 6.90 12.69 3.81
C LEU A 140 7.42 13.48 2.60
N GLN A 141 6.54 13.91 1.71
CA GLN A 141 6.90 14.74 0.56
C GLN A 141 7.45 16.11 1.00
N LYS A 142 6.79 16.77 1.95
CA LYS A 142 7.25 18.07 2.49
C LYS A 142 8.60 17.94 3.19
N ALA A 143 8.79 16.89 3.99
CA ALA A 143 10.05 16.63 4.68
C ALA A 143 11.20 16.40 3.68
N ALA A 144 10.94 15.66 2.60
CA ALA A 144 11.92 15.41 1.54
C ALA A 144 12.30 16.68 0.76
N GLN A 145 11.35 17.57 0.49
CA GLN A 145 11.57 18.79 -0.30
C GLN A 145 12.17 19.95 0.50
N HIS A 146 11.71 20.15 1.74
CA HIS A 146 11.99 21.36 2.51
C HIS A 146 12.85 21.12 3.76
N LYS A 147 13.29 19.87 4.02
CA LYS A 147 14.04 19.48 5.24
C LYS A 147 13.34 19.92 6.53
N ILE A 148 12.02 19.79 6.57
CA ILE A 148 11.20 20.08 7.75
C ILE A 148 10.67 18.80 8.40
N ALA A 149 10.21 18.90 9.64
CA ALA A 149 9.45 17.86 10.31
C ALA A 149 8.05 18.38 10.65
N THR A 150 7.01 17.57 10.40
CA THR A 150 5.64 17.91 10.78
C THR A 150 5.37 17.49 12.22
N PRO A 151 4.78 18.34 13.08
CA PRO A 151 4.48 18.00 14.47
C PRO A 151 3.38 16.94 14.62
N ALA A 152 3.15 16.48 15.85
CA ALA A 152 2.04 15.60 16.18
C ALA A 152 0.69 16.21 15.75
N ASN A 153 -0.19 15.39 15.18
CA ASN A 153 -1.51 15.79 14.67
C ASN A 153 -1.47 16.89 13.58
N TRP A 154 -0.32 17.10 12.93
CA TRP A 154 -0.18 18.06 11.84
C TRP A 154 -1.18 17.79 10.70
N LYS A 155 -1.76 18.87 10.14
CA LYS A 155 -2.63 18.83 8.96
C LYS A 155 -2.06 19.71 7.84
N PRO A 156 -2.27 19.34 6.56
CA PRO A 156 -1.91 20.19 5.42
C PRO A 156 -2.46 21.61 5.57
N GLY A 157 -1.63 22.62 5.27
CA GLY A 157 -1.98 24.04 5.39
C GLY A 157 -1.71 24.67 6.77
N ILE A 158 -1.32 23.89 7.78
CA ILE A 158 -0.81 24.41 9.06
C ILE A 158 0.73 24.36 9.01
N LEU A 159 1.34 25.35 8.35
CA LEU A 159 2.77 25.69 8.42
C LEU A 159 2.94 27.19 8.31
#